data_AF-A0A653C555-F1
#
_entry.id   AF-A0A653C555-F1
#
_cell.length_a   1.000
_cell.length_b   1.000
_cell.length_c   1.000
_cell.angle_alpha   90.00
_cell.angle_beta   90.00
_cell.angle_gamma   90.00
#
_symmetry.space_group_name_H-M   'P 1'
#
loop_
_entity.id
_entity.type
_entity.pdbx_description
1 polymer ?
#
loop_
_entity_poly.entity_id
_entity_poly.type
_entity_poly.pdbx_seq_one_letter_code
_entity_poly.pdbx_strand_id
1 'polypeptide(L)'
;MCYFNKKWKNPQEYGRAACTKILSCGHLCGGVLGESKCLPCLHGCSGDSSLRQDADDMCMVCFTEALSCAPAIQLGCGHVFHLHCSKAVLIKRWPGPRITFSFMLCPICKEEMKHEELQDLLAPIRELHRDVRRKALMRLEYEGLHKAEAVVTPGGRFYNDPAAYAMDRYAYYVCFKCKKAYYGGEARCDAEQGEQYDPRELVCGACSDVARAQMCPKHGTDFLEYKCRYCCSVAVFFCFGTTHFCNACHDDFQRVTNLPKNELPSCPAGPKAKQLDGEECPLHVKHPPTGEEFALGCGVCRNAHTF
;
A
#
# COMPACT_ATOMS: atom_id res chain seq x y z
N MET A 1 -20.83 44.99 6.21
CA MET A 1 -21.20 44.15 5.05
C MET A 1 -19.96 43.42 4.55
N CYS A 2 -19.58 42.31 5.18
CA CYS A 2 -18.38 41.57 4.81
C CYS A 2 -18.73 40.53 3.72
N TYR A 3 -18.31 40.81 2.48
CA TYR A 3 -17.69 39.92 1.46
C TYR A 3 -17.94 38.39 1.39
N PHE A 4 -19.00 37.82 1.95
CA PHE A 4 -19.20 36.36 1.96
C PHE A 4 -19.72 35.73 0.65
N ASN A 5 -20.04 36.54 -0.37
CA ASN A 5 -20.46 36.04 -1.69
C ASN A 5 -19.29 35.75 -2.67
N LYS A 6 -18.01 35.87 -2.26
CA LYS A 6 -16.85 35.80 -3.19
C LYS A 6 -15.66 34.94 -2.75
N LYS A 7 -15.77 34.05 -1.76
CA LYS A 7 -14.63 33.24 -1.27
C LYS A 7 -14.75 31.72 -1.46
N TRP A 8 -15.42 31.28 -2.51
CA TRP A 8 -15.15 29.97 -3.10
C TRP A 8 -14.39 30.27 -4.38
N LYS A 9 -13.12 29.85 -4.50
CA LYS A 9 -12.38 30.01 -5.76
C LYS A 9 -13.03 29.20 -6.90
N ASN A 10 -13.84 28.19 -6.57
CA ASN A 10 -14.72 27.47 -7.49
C ASN A 10 -16.08 27.15 -6.83
N PRO A 11 -17.03 28.12 -6.78
CA PRO A 11 -18.35 27.88 -6.20
C PRO A 11 -19.15 26.81 -6.96
N GLN A 12 -18.83 26.60 -8.26
CA GLN A 12 -19.55 25.68 -9.14
C GLN A 12 -19.20 24.20 -8.92
N GLU A 13 -18.03 23.85 -8.39
CA GLU A 13 -17.61 22.43 -8.28
C GLU A 13 -18.01 21.76 -6.96
N TYR A 14 -17.81 22.43 -5.82
CA TYR A 14 -18.02 21.82 -4.49
C TYR A 14 -19.13 22.48 -3.67
N GLY A 15 -19.70 23.60 -4.13
CA GLY A 15 -20.76 24.32 -3.42
C GLY A 15 -22.04 23.49 -3.19
N ARG A 16 -22.29 22.49 -4.04
CA ARG A 16 -23.43 21.56 -3.88
C ARG A 16 -23.34 20.68 -2.63
N ALA A 17 -22.12 20.43 -2.15
CA ALA A 17 -21.86 19.64 -0.95
C ALA A 17 -21.71 20.52 0.30
N ALA A 18 -21.79 21.86 0.18
CA ALA A 18 -21.63 22.76 1.32
C ALA A 18 -22.90 22.80 2.18
N CYS A 19 -22.73 22.76 3.50
CA CYS A 19 -23.83 22.96 4.43
C CYS A 19 -24.42 24.37 4.27
N THR A 20 -25.74 24.49 4.25
CA THR A 20 -26.45 25.77 4.12
C THR A 20 -26.93 26.35 5.46
N LYS A 21 -26.61 25.67 6.58
CA LYS A 21 -27.06 26.06 7.92
C LYS A 21 -26.21 27.22 8.48
N ILE A 22 -26.84 28.06 9.28
CA ILE A 22 -26.17 29.04 10.14
C ILE A 22 -26.10 28.43 11.54
N LEU A 23 -24.90 28.45 12.13
CA LEU A 23 -24.64 27.94 13.48
C LEU A 23 -25.22 28.89 14.53
N SER A 24 -25.37 28.43 15.79
CA SER A 24 -25.89 29.24 16.89
C SER A 24 -25.07 30.51 17.18
N CYS A 25 -23.79 30.52 16.81
CA CYS A 25 -22.91 31.68 16.91
C CYS A 25 -23.10 32.72 15.78
N GLY A 26 -24.00 32.47 14.82
CA GLY A 26 -24.28 33.36 13.69
C GLY A 26 -23.38 33.17 12.46
N HIS A 27 -22.37 32.30 12.54
CA HIS A 27 -21.51 31.96 11.40
C HIS A 27 -22.13 30.89 10.51
N LEU A 28 -21.83 30.94 9.21
CA LEU A 28 -22.18 29.88 8.27
C LEU A 28 -21.42 28.59 8.64
N CYS A 29 -22.09 27.45 8.54
CA CYS A 29 -21.46 26.16 8.71
C CYS A 29 -20.47 25.90 7.56
N GLY A 30 -19.19 25.68 7.89
CA GLY A 30 -18.17 25.24 6.92
C GLY A 30 -18.22 23.74 6.59
N GLY A 31 -19.19 23.01 7.15
CA GLY A 31 -19.34 21.56 7.02
C GLY A 31 -20.04 21.11 5.75
N VAL A 32 -20.48 19.86 5.73
CA VAL A 32 -21.06 19.20 4.55
C VAL A 32 -22.60 19.21 4.62
N LEU A 33 -23.25 19.28 3.47
CA LEU A 33 -24.70 19.21 3.35
C LEU A 33 -25.20 17.82 3.80
N GLY A 34 -26.23 17.80 4.64
CA GLY A 34 -26.89 16.56 5.06
C GLY A 34 -26.28 15.87 6.29
N GLU A 35 -25.16 16.35 6.82
CA GLU A 35 -24.58 15.78 8.04
C GLU A 35 -25.52 15.91 9.25
N SER A 36 -25.55 14.83 10.05
CA SER A 36 -26.35 14.75 11.28
C SER A 36 -25.92 15.80 12.32
N LYS A 37 -24.60 16.00 12.46
CA LYS A 37 -23.98 17.05 13.26
C LYS A 37 -23.22 17.99 12.33
N CYS A 38 -23.49 19.29 12.43
CA CYS A 38 -22.70 20.30 11.72
C CYS A 38 -21.25 20.32 12.25
N LEU A 39 -20.32 20.62 11.35
CA LEU A 39 -18.95 20.94 11.70
C LEU A 39 -18.91 22.04 12.79
N PRO A 40 -18.11 21.89 13.86
CA PRO A 40 -17.89 22.96 14.83
C PRO A 40 -17.47 24.26 14.15
N CYS A 41 -17.84 25.39 14.74
CA CYS A 41 -17.52 26.70 14.15
C CYS A 41 -16.00 26.87 14.08
N LEU A 42 -15.46 26.98 12.86
CA LEU A 42 -14.02 27.17 12.62
C LEU A 42 -13.49 28.52 13.12
N HIS A 43 -14.36 29.43 13.54
CA HIS A 43 -13.97 30.67 14.24
C HIS A 43 -13.82 30.48 15.77
N GLY A 44 -13.80 29.23 16.26
CA GLY A 44 -13.59 28.90 17.68
C GLY A 44 -14.79 29.21 18.59
N CYS A 45 -15.94 29.60 18.04
CA CYS A 45 -17.09 30.04 18.83
C CYS A 45 -17.80 28.92 19.59
N SER A 46 -17.59 27.66 19.22
CA SER A 46 -18.27 26.51 19.83
C SER A 46 -17.64 26.06 21.15
N GLY A 47 -16.41 26.50 21.48
CA GLY A 47 -15.66 26.00 22.63
C GLY A 47 -15.35 24.50 22.55
N ASP A 48 -15.46 23.90 21.37
CA ASP A 48 -15.24 22.47 21.17
C ASP A 48 -13.75 22.16 21.25
N SER A 49 -13.32 21.56 22.36
CA SER A 49 -11.90 21.23 22.61
C SER A 49 -11.34 20.16 21.67
N SER A 50 -12.19 19.47 20.90
CA SER A 50 -11.75 18.51 19.89
C SER A 50 -11.33 19.17 18.58
N LEU A 51 -11.72 20.42 18.34
CA LEU A 51 -11.37 21.16 17.13
C LEU A 51 -9.92 21.63 17.22
N ARG A 52 -9.07 21.14 16.31
CA ARG A 52 -7.61 21.41 16.34
C ARG A 52 -7.13 22.49 15.37
N GLN A 53 -8.02 23.01 14.52
CA GLN A 53 -7.71 23.93 13.43
C GLN A 53 -8.83 24.96 13.26
N ASP A 54 -8.49 26.13 12.74
CA ASP A 54 -9.43 27.23 12.52
C ASP A 54 -9.78 27.45 11.03
N ALA A 55 -10.49 28.53 10.74
CA ALA A 55 -11.00 28.84 9.40
C ALA A 55 -9.90 29.29 8.41
N ASP A 56 -8.81 29.87 8.90
CA ASP A 56 -7.72 30.45 8.13
C ASP A 56 -6.56 29.47 7.95
N ASP A 57 -6.51 28.41 8.76
CA ASP A 57 -5.60 27.28 8.57
C ASP A 57 -5.72 26.68 7.17
N MET A 58 -4.56 26.32 6.61
CA MET A 58 -4.47 25.67 5.30
C MET A 58 -4.86 24.20 5.39
N CYS A 59 -5.58 23.69 4.40
CA CYS A 59 -5.81 22.25 4.32
C CYS A 59 -4.49 21.53 4.03
N MET A 60 -4.04 20.68 4.97
CA MET A 60 -2.79 19.92 4.89
C MET A 60 -2.82 18.74 3.90
N VAL A 61 -3.72 18.80 2.91
CA VAL A 61 -3.77 17.87 1.76
C VAL A 61 -3.53 18.64 0.47
N CYS A 62 -4.27 19.72 0.20
CA CYS A 62 -4.06 20.53 -1.00
C CYS A 62 -2.91 21.52 -0.84
N PHE A 63 -2.65 21.99 0.38
CA PHE A 63 -1.66 23.04 0.69
C PHE A 63 -1.87 24.37 -0.06
N THR A 64 -3.01 24.55 -0.73
CA THR A 64 -3.28 25.70 -1.61
C THR A 64 -4.44 26.57 -1.16
N GLU A 65 -5.33 26.05 -0.32
CA GLU A 65 -6.53 26.77 0.14
C GLU A 65 -6.77 26.59 1.65
N ALA A 66 -7.33 27.63 2.27
CA ALA A 66 -7.76 27.62 3.66
C ALA A 66 -8.97 26.70 3.85
N LEU A 67 -9.15 26.18 5.07
CA LEU A 67 -10.25 25.28 5.42
C LEU A 67 -11.63 25.91 5.15
N SER A 68 -11.76 27.22 5.30
CA SER A 68 -13.00 27.97 5.01
C SER A 68 -13.37 28.09 3.52
N CYS A 69 -12.48 27.75 2.59
CA CYS A 69 -12.71 27.92 1.14
C CYS A 69 -13.47 26.76 0.47
N ALA A 70 -13.66 25.64 1.16
CA ALA A 70 -14.40 24.47 0.65
C ALA A 70 -15.12 23.74 1.80
N PRO A 71 -16.06 22.80 1.55
CA PRO A 71 -16.74 22.09 2.63
C PRO A 71 -15.73 21.19 3.33
N ALA A 72 -15.65 21.30 4.65
CA ALA A 72 -14.65 20.64 5.47
C ALA A 72 -15.29 19.64 6.43
N ILE A 73 -14.51 18.62 6.80
CA ILE A 73 -14.90 17.60 7.75
C ILE A 73 -13.87 17.55 8.88
N GLN A 74 -14.35 17.34 10.11
CA GLN A 74 -13.50 17.07 11.26
C GLN A 74 -13.36 15.55 11.41
N LEU A 75 -12.15 15.03 11.25
CA LEU A 75 -11.89 13.61 11.47
C LEU A 75 -12.05 13.26 12.95
N GLY A 76 -12.21 11.97 13.27
CA GLY A 76 -12.31 11.50 14.66
C GLY A 76 -11.11 11.88 15.56
N CYS A 77 -9.94 12.20 14.98
CA CYS A 77 -8.77 12.70 15.71
C CYS A 77 -8.80 14.23 15.98
N GLY A 78 -9.83 14.93 15.51
CA GLY A 78 -10.05 16.36 15.71
C GLY A 78 -9.48 17.28 14.63
N HIS A 79 -8.64 16.76 13.73
CA HIS A 79 -8.09 17.51 12.60
C HIS A 79 -9.12 17.69 11.48
N VAL A 80 -9.03 18.82 10.78
CA VAL A 80 -9.99 19.27 9.78
C VAL A 80 -9.34 19.30 8.41
N PHE A 81 -10.06 18.79 7.42
CA PHE A 81 -9.65 18.76 6.01
C PHE A 81 -10.83 19.03 5.11
N HIS A 82 -10.59 19.52 3.89
CA HIS A 82 -11.67 19.56 2.90
C HIS A 82 -12.15 18.14 2.59
N LEU A 83 -13.47 17.99 2.41
CA LEU A 83 -14.09 16.70 2.10
C LEU A 83 -13.53 16.12 0.79
N HIS A 84 -13.46 16.95 -0.25
CA HIS A 84 -13.00 16.53 -1.58
C HIS A 84 -11.52 16.10 -1.55
N CYS A 85 -10.67 16.81 -0.81
CA CYS A 85 -9.28 16.44 -0.58
C CYS A 85 -9.15 15.08 0.10
N SER A 86 -9.91 14.86 1.17
CA SER A 86 -9.93 13.58 1.90
C SER A 86 -10.38 12.43 1.01
N LYS A 87 -11.47 12.61 0.24
CA LYS A 87 -11.97 11.60 -0.72
C LYS A 87 -10.92 11.33 -1.82
N ALA A 88 -10.29 12.37 -2.37
CA ALA A 88 -9.29 12.24 -3.43
C ALA A 88 -8.07 11.41 -2.99
N VAL A 89 -7.56 11.62 -1.77
CA VAL A 89 -6.44 10.84 -1.22
C VAL A 89 -6.82 9.36 -1.09
N LEU A 90 -8.01 9.06 -0.56
CA LEU A 90 -8.48 7.67 -0.41
C LEU A 90 -8.74 6.97 -1.74
N ILE A 91 -9.24 7.70 -2.75
CA ILE A 91 -9.46 7.18 -4.11
C ILE A 91 -8.13 6.92 -4.82
N LYS A 92 -7.16 7.83 -4.70
CA LYS A 92 -5.83 7.71 -5.32
C LYS A 92 -5.02 6.55 -4.72
N ARG A 93 -5.26 6.21 -3.45
CA ARG A 93 -4.58 5.14 -2.71
C ARG A 93 -3.07 5.38 -2.55
N TRP A 94 -2.24 4.39 -2.86
CA TRP A 94 -0.80 4.44 -2.73
C TRP A 94 -0.12 4.69 -4.08
N PRO A 95 1.06 5.33 -4.09
CA PRO A 95 1.90 5.41 -5.28
C PRO A 95 2.63 4.09 -5.55
N GLY A 96 2.90 3.80 -6.82
CA GLY A 96 3.66 2.63 -7.24
C GLY A 96 2.94 1.28 -7.07
N PRO A 97 3.60 0.17 -7.42
CA PRO A 97 2.97 -1.15 -7.43
C PRO A 97 2.85 -1.78 -6.04
N ARG A 98 3.77 -1.46 -5.11
CA ARG A 98 3.76 -1.97 -3.73
C ARG A 98 2.60 -1.36 -2.93
N ILE A 99 1.79 -2.21 -2.34
CA ILE A 99 0.72 -1.80 -1.43
C ILE A 99 1.32 -1.12 -0.19
N THR A 100 0.92 0.14 0.04
CA THR A 100 1.18 0.88 1.29
C THR A 100 -0.11 1.52 1.79
N PHE A 101 -0.18 1.88 3.07
CA PHE A 101 -1.41 2.36 3.71
C PHE A 101 -1.29 3.74 4.37
N SER A 102 -0.20 4.46 4.17
CA SER A 102 -0.03 5.80 4.77
C SER A 102 -1.12 6.79 4.35
N PHE A 103 -1.70 6.61 3.16
CA PHE A 103 -2.76 7.46 2.60
C PHE A 103 -4.11 7.39 3.37
N MET A 104 -4.34 6.36 4.17
CA MET A 104 -5.56 6.26 5.00
C MET A 104 -5.39 6.91 6.38
N LEU A 105 -4.21 7.47 6.67
CA LEU A 105 -3.88 8.11 7.93
C LEU A 105 -4.00 9.64 7.82
N CYS A 106 -4.35 10.29 8.92
CA CYS A 106 -4.38 11.74 9.04
C CYS A 106 -3.02 12.33 8.66
N PRO A 107 -2.95 13.26 7.69
CA PRO A 107 -1.70 13.92 7.30
C PRO A 107 -0.93 14.57 8.45
N ILE A 108 -1.64 14.98 9.51
CA ILE A 108 -1.06 15.68 10.67
C ILE A 108 -0.61 14.69 11.75
N CYS A 109 -1.53 13.97 12.41
CA CYS A 109 -1.18 13.12 13.56
C CYS A 109 -0.95 11.64 13.26
N LYS A 110 -1.14 11.21 12.00
CA LYS A 110 -0.98 9.81 11.55
C LYS A 110 -1.96 8.80 12.18
N GLU A 111 -2.95 9.24 12.95
CA GLU A 111 -4.09 8.39 13.31
C GLU A 111 -4.93 8.06 12.07
N GLU A 112 -5.59 6.91 12.07
CA GLU A 112 -6.48 6.51 10.98
C GLU A 112 -7.60 7.54 10.75
N MET A 113 -7.84 7.90 9.49
CA MET A 113 -8.95 8.78 9.13
C MET A 113 -10.28 8.12 9.47
N LYS A 114 -11.14 8.84 10.19
CA LYS A 114 -12.48 8.38 10.59
C LYS A 114 -13.47 9.50 10.39
N HIS A 115 -14.44 9.27 9.51
CA HIS A 115 -15.56 10.17 9.25
C HIS A 115 -16.66 9.40 8.50
N GLU A 116 -17.93 9.74 8.74
CA GLU A 116 -19.09 9.07 8.13
C GLU A 116 -19.02 9.13 6.59
N GLU A 117 -18.82 10.32 6.03
CA GLU A 117 -18.65 10.55 4.57
C GLU A 117 -17.47 9.81 3.91
N LEU A 118 -16.56 9.22 4.69
CA LEU A 118 -15.40 8.49 4.17
C LEU A 118 -15.57 6.96 4.33
N GLN A 119 -16.62 6.50 5.01
CA GLN A 119 -16.76 5.10 5.41
C GLN A 119 -16.80 4.13 4.23
N ASP A 120 -17.50 4.49 3.15
CA ASP A 120 -17.60 3.65 1.94
C ASP A 120 -16.26 3.49 1.23
N LEU A 121 -15.39 4.50 1.30
CA LEU A 121 -14.03 4.43 0.76
C LEU A 121 -13.09 3.66 1.71
N LEU A 122 -13.21 3.89 3.02
CA LEU A 122 -12.35 3.29 4.04
C LEU A 122 -12.63 1.80 4.25
N ALA A 123 -13.88 1.35 4.12
CA ALA A 123 -14.26 -0.06 4.34
C ALA A 123 -13.44 -1.06 3.49
N PRO A 124 -13.36 -0.94 2.15
CA PRO A 124 -12.53 -1.84 1.34
C PRO A 124 -11.02 -1.66 1.58
N ILE A 125 -10.56 -0.45 1.94
CA ILE A 125 -9.15 -0.22 2.28
C ILE A 125 -8.77 -0.97 3.57
N ARG A 126 -9.63 -0.92 4.59
CA ARG A 126 -9.45 -1.66 5.85
C ARG A 126 -9.46 -3.16 5.64
N GLU A 127 -10.30 -3.66 4.74
CA GLU A 127 -10.31 -5.08 4.38
C GLU A 127 -8.98 -5.51 3.76
N LEU A 128 -8.47 -4.76 2.78
CA LEU A 128 -7.16 -5.00 2.18
C LEU A 128 -6.03 -4.92 3.22
N HIS A 129 -6.06 -3.91 4.10
CA HIS A 129 -5.10 -3.77 5.19
C HIS A 129 -5.08 -4.99 6.12
N ARG A 130 -6.27 -5.48 6.53
CA ARG A 130 -6.37 -6.70 7.35
C ARG A 130 -5.85 -7.93 6.61
N ASP A 131 -6.16 -8.08 5.33
CA ASP A 131 -5.66 -9.22 4.54
C ASP A 131 -4.13 -9.22 4.41
N VAL A 132 -3.54 -8.08 4.04
CA VAL A 132 -2.09 -7.92 3.93
C VAL A 132 -1.41 -8.11 5.28
N ARG A 133 -1.93 -7.50 6.37
CA ARG A 133 -1.39 -7.66 7.73
C ARG A 133 -1.38 -9.12 8.16
N ARG A 134 -2.48 -9.84 7.92
CA ARG A 134 -2.62 -11.27 8.25
C ARG A 134 -1.62 -12.13 7.46
N LYS A 135 -1.51 -11.92 6.14
CA LYS A 135 -0.57 -12.67 5.29
C LYS A 135 0.88 -12.39 5.67
N ALA A 136 1.23 -11.13 5.94
CA ALA A 136 2.57 -10.71 6.32
C ALA A 136 2.98 -11.33 7.66
N LEU A 137 2.11 -11.25 8.68
CA LEU A 137 2.36 -11.87 9.98
C LEU A 137 2.54 -13.39 9.85
N MET A 138 1.65 -14.06 9.13
CA MET A 138 1.75 -15.50 8.89
C MET A 138 3.10 -15.85 8.24
N ARG A 139 3.54 -15.09 7.23
CA ARG A 139 4.84 -15.31 6.60
C ARG A 139 6.00 -15.13 7.59
N LEU A 140 5.95 -14.08 8.41
CA LEU A 140 6.95 -13.79 9.44
C LEU A 140 7.05 -14.91 10.49
N GLU A 141 5.92 -15.48 10.89
CA GLU A 141 5.84 -16.60 11.83
C GLU A 141 6.51 -17.85 11.25
N TYR A 142 6.18 -18.20 10.00
CA TYR A 142 6.75 -19.35 9.29
C TYR A 142 8.24 -19.20 8.99
N GLU A 143 8.74 -17.98 8.85
CA GLU A 143 10.19 -17.69 8.76
C GLU A 143 10.89 -17.66 10.13
N GLY A 144 10.16 -17.81 11.24
CA GLY A 144 10.73 -17.71 12.59
C GLY A 144 11.13 -16.30 13.01
N LEU A 145 10.85 -15.28 12.19
CA LEU A 145 11.29 -13.89 12.38
C LEU A 145 10.39 -13.07 13.31
N HIS A 146 9.29 -13.66 13.81
CA HIS A 146 8.44 -13.06 14.84
C HIS A 146 9.16 -12.84 16.18
N LYS A 147 10.35 -13.42 16.36
CA LYS A 147 11.25 -13.23 17.51
C LYS A 147 12.50 -12.40 17.18
N ALA A 148 12.56 -11.78 16.00
CA ALA A 148 13.70 -10.96 15.61
C ALA A 148 13.90 -9.79 16.59
N GLU A 149 15.14 -9.31 16.73
CA GLU A 149 15.50 -8.19 17.62
C GLU A 149 14.61 -6.96 17.40
N ALA A 150 14.24 -6.68 16.15
CA ALA A 150 13.33 -5.57 15.81
C ALA A 150 11.95 -5.65 16.50
N VAL A 151 11.50 -6.85 16.88
CA VAL A 151 10.21 -7.12 17.54
C VAL A 151 10.36 -7.25 19.06
N VAL A 152 11.46 -7.85 19.53
CA VAL A 152 11.62 -8.18 20.96
C VAL A 152 12.38 -7.12 21.75
N THR A 153 13.13 -6.21 21.10
CA THR A 153 13.94 -5.20 21.79
C THR A 153 13.07 -4.05 22.31
N PRO A 154 13.01 -3.83 23.64
CA PRO A 154 12.25 -2.71 24.22
C PRO A 154 12.70 -1.36 23.67
N GLY A 155 11.73 -0.48 23.38
CA GLY A 155 11.99 0.84 22.80
C GLY A 155 12.25 0.83 21.28
N GLY A 156 12.32 -0.34 20.64
CA GLY A 156 12.38 -0.46 19.18
C GLY A 156 11.06 -0.05 18.50
N ARG A 157 11.15 0.40 17.24
CA ARG A 157 10.00 0.85 16.42
C ARG A 157 8.85 -0.17 16.36
N PHE A 158 9.19 -1.46 16.35
CA PHE A 158 8.22 -2.56 16.25
C PHE A 158 8.17 -3.43 17.51
N TYR A 159 8.63 -2.88 18.65
CA TYR A 159 8.59 -3.60 19.91
C TYR A 159 7.18 -4.08 20.23
N ASN A 160 7.02 -5.40 20.40
CA ASN A 160 5.75 -6.07 20.65
C ASN A 160 4.67 -5.86 19.55
N ASP A 161 5.07 -5.52 18.31
CA ASP A 161 4.19 -5.47 17.13
C ASP A 161 4.83 -6.22 15.92
N PRO A 162 4.85 -7.56 15.95
CA PRO A 162 5.40 -8.37 14.85
C PRO A 162 4.66 -8.15 13.53
N ALA A 163 3.37 -7.80 13.56
CA ALA A 163 2.59 -7.57 12.37
C ALA A 163 3.01 -6.26 11.66
N ALA A 164 3.28 -5.19 12.42
CA ALA A 164 3.83 -3.97 11.85
C ALA A 164 5.23 -4.20 11.27
N TYR A 165 6.09 -4.98 11.97
CA TYR A 165 7.39 -5.36 11.43
C TYR A 165 7.26 -6.16 10.12
N ALA A 166 6.34 -7.11 10.05
CA ALA A 166 6.10 -7.89 8.84
C ALA A 166 5.62 -7.02 7.66
N MET A 167 4.73 -6.06 7.92
CA MET A 167 4.23 -5.13 6.90
C MET A 167 5.32 -4.17 6.39
N ASP A 168 6.28 -3.79 7.24
CA ASP A 168 7.45 -2.98 6.85
C ASP A 168 8.44 -3.82 6.02
N ARG A 169 8.71 -5.06 6.47
CA ARG A 169 9.68 -5.99 5.87
C ARG A 169 9.27 -6.53 4.51
N TYR A 170 7.99 -6.84 4.30
CA TYR A 170 7.54 -7.54 3.09
C TYR A 170 6.83 -6.60 2.09
N ALA A 171 6.97 -6.93 0.81
CA ALA A 171 6.27 -6.25 -0.28
C ALA A 171 5.07 -7.10 -0.73
N TYR A 172 3.90 -6.47 -0.76
CA TYR A 172 2.66 -7.06 -1.28
C TYR A 172 2.15 -6.22 -2.45
N TYR A 173 1.51 -6.90 -3.39
CA TYR A 173 1.00 -6.32 -4.64
C TYR A 173 -0.42 -6.80 -4.89
N VAL A 174 -1.22 -6.03 -5.64
CA VAL A 174 -2.58 -6.42 -6.00
C VAL A 174 -2.56 -7.15 -7.35
N CYS A 175 -2.97 -8.41 -7.37
CA CYS A 175 -3.05 -9.16 -8.63
C CYS A 175 -4.10 -8.54 -9.56
N PHE A 176 -3.72 -8.27 -10.80
CA PHE A 176 -4.60 -7.70 -11.80
C PHE A 176 -5.80 -8.59 -12.11
N LYS A 177 -5.61 -9.92 -12.14
CA LYS A 177 -6.66 -10.86 -12.52
C LYS A 177 -7.66 -11.11 -11.40
N CYS A 178 -7.20 -11.56 -10.23
CA CYS A 178 -8.10 -11.95 -9.13
C CYS A 178 -8.32 -10.87 -8.05
N LYS A 179 -7.63 -9.72 -8.15
CA LYS A 179 -7.69 -8.59 -7.21
C LYS A 179 -7.24 -8.88 -5.77
N LYS A 180 -6.72 -10.08 -5.50
CA LYS A 180 -6.15 -10.46 -4.19
C LYS A 180 -4.73 -9.91 -4.03
N ALA A 181 -4.35 -9.58 -2.79
CA ALA A 181 -2.97 -9.26 -2.45
C ALA A 181 -2.09 -10.52 -2.50
N TYR A 182 -0.89 -10.43 -3.07
CA TYR A 182 0.10 -11.50 -3.09
C TYR A 182 1.48 -10.98 -2.69
N TYR A 183 2.30 -11.89 -2.16
CA TYR A 183 3.66 -11.60 -1.73
C TYR A 183 4.58 -11.51 -2.95
N GLY A 184 5.44 -10.50 -2.98
CA GLY A 184 6.42 -10.31 -4.06
C GLY A 184 7.84 -10.07 -3.57
N GLY A 185 8.19 -10.62 -2.40
CA GLY A 185 9.54 -10.50 -1.85
C GLY A 185 9.65 -9.55 -0.66
N GLU A 186 10.88 -9.29 -0.24
CA GLU A 186 11.18 -8.32 0.81
C GLU A 186 11.25 -6.90 0.24
N ALA A 187 10.78 -5.94 1.03
CA ALA A 187 10.67 -4.54 0.67
C ALA A 187 12.01 -3.86 0.35
N ARG A 188 13.12 -4.36 0.90
CA ARG A 188 14.47 -3.83 0.62
C ARG A 188 14.88 -3.96 -0.86
N CYS A 189 14.23 -4.84 -1.60
CA CYS A 189 14.43 -4.99 -3.04
C CYS A 189 13.64 -3.98 -3.90
N ASP A 190 12.87 -3.08 -3.27
CA ASP A 190 11.84 -2.24 -3.90
C ASP A 190 12.14 -0.72 -3.82
N ALA A 191 13.31 -0.33 -3.30
CA ALA A 191 13.61 1.05 -2.89
C ALA A 191 13.75 2.08 -4.05
N GLU A 192 13.68 1.66 -5.31
CA GLU A 192 13.95 2.52 -6.48
C GLU A 192 12.80 2.53 -7.52
N GLN A 193 11.56 2.22 -7.14
CA GLN A 193 10.45 2.22 -8.10
C GLN A 193 9.95 3.63 -8.46
N GLY A 194 9.85 3.87 -9.77
CA GLY A 194 9.08 5.00 -10.31
C GLY A 194 7.56 4.75 -10.21
N GLU A 195 6.78 5.83 -10.27
CA GLU A 195 5.31 5.74 -10.24
C GLU A 195 4.70 5.08 -11.51
N GLN A 196 5.51 4.87 -12.55
CA GLN A 196 5.08 4.32 -13.84
C GLN A 196 5.31 2.81 -13.90
N TYR A 197 4.23 2.05 -13.87
CA TYR A 197 4.22 0.61 -14.10
C TYR A 197 2.90 0.22 -14.79
N ASP A 198 2.85 -0.94 -15.45
CA ASP A 198 1.59 -1.47 -15.98
C ASP A 198 0.93 -2.40 -14.94
N PRO A 199 -0.22 -2.03 -14.35
CA PRO A 199 -0.90 -2.88 -13.37
C PRO A 199 -1.27 -4.24 -13.93
N ARG A 200 -1.41 -4.41 -15.25
CA ARG A 200 -1.74 -5.68 -15.91
C ARG A 200 -0.65 -6.73 -15.76
N GLU A 201 0.58 -6.30 -15.49
CA GLU A 201 1.73 -7.17 -15.32
C GLU A 201 1.90 -7.66 -13.88
N LEU A 202 1.20 -7.06 -12.90
CA LEU A 202 1.16 -7.56 -11.53
C LEU A 202 0.20 -8.75 -11.43
N VAL A 203 0.71 -9.96 -11.54
CA VAL A 203 -0.09 -11.18 -11.52
C VAL A 203 0.50 -12.15 -10.49
N CYS A 204 -0.34 -12.61 -9.56
CA CYS A 204 0.09 -13.60 -8.57
C CYS A 204 0.37 -14.96 -9.21
N GLY A 205 1.18 -15.80 -8.56
CA GLY A 205 1.57 -17.11 -9.08
C GLY A 205 0.39 -18.02 -9.44
N ALA A 206 -0.72 -17.95 -8.71
CA ALA A 206 -1.96 -18.68 -9.03
C ALA A 206 -2.59 -18.27 -10.37
N CYS A 207 -2.45 -16.99 -10.74
CA CYS A 207 -3.02 -16.41 -11.96
C CYS A 207 -2.04 -16.41 -13.15
N SER A 208 -0.78 -16.77 -12.91
CA SER A 208 0.30 -16.90 -13.89
C SER A 208 0.93 -18.30 -13.87
N ASP A 209 0.16 -19.33 -13.52
CA ASP A 209 0.66 -20.71 -13.34
C ASP A 209 1.00 -21.40 -14.67
N VAL A 210 2.16 -21.04 -15.24
CA VAL A 210 2.68 -21.59 -16.49
C VAL A 210 3.23 -23.01 -16.34
N ALA A 211 3.62 -23.40 -15.12
CA ALA A 211 4.21 -24.71 -14.84
C ALA A 211 3.21 -25.76 -14.35
N ARG A 212 1.91 -25.41 -14.20
CA ARG A 212 0.88 -26.27 -13.57
C ARG A 212 1.35 -26.80 -12.23
N ALA A 213 1.76 -25.88 -11.35
CA ALA A 213 2.36 -26.21 -10.08
C ALA A 213 1.42 -27.07 -9.22
N GLN A 214 2.00 -28.01 -8.46
CA GLN A 214 1.23 -28.80 -7.52
C GLN A 214 0.58 -27.89 -6.47
N MET A 215 -0.72 -28.11 -6.24
CA MET A 215 -1.46 -27.37 -5.23
C MET A 215 -0.97 -27.74 -3.83
N CYS A 216 -0.78 -26.75 -2.98
CA CYS A 216 -0.47 -26.99 -1.58
C CYS A 216 -1.67 -27.65 -0.89
N PRO A 217 -1.50 -28.79 -0.19
CA PRO A 217 -2.59 -29.43 0.53
C PRO A 217 -3.22 -28.54 1.61
N LYS A 218 -2.43 -27.64 2.20
CA LYS A 218 -2.87 -26.73 3.28
C LYS A 218 -3.42 -25.40 2.76
N HIS A 219 -2.85 -24.87 1.68
CA HIS A 219 -3.11 -23.49 1.26
C HIS A 219 -3.50 -23.34 -0.22
N GLY A 220 -3.78 -24.44 -0.91
CA GLY A 220 -4.10 -24.44 -2.33
C GLY A 220 -3.05 -23.68 -3.15
N THR A 221 -3.48 -22.62 -3.83
CA THR A 221 -2.61 -21.73 -4.62
C THR A 221 -2.47 -20.33 -4.02
N ASP A 222 -3.00 -20.08 -2.82
CA ASP A 222 -3.02 -18.74 -2.22
C ASP A 222 -1.62 -18.15 -1.95
N PHE A 223 -0.64 -19.02 -1.71
CA PHE A 223 0.77 -18.66 -1.53
C PHE A 223 1.67 -19.27 -2.62
N LEU A 224 1.13 -19.56 -3.80
CA LEU A 224 1.94 -20.03 -4.92
C LEU A 224 2.84 -18.89 -5.40
N GLU A 225 4.14 -19.12 -5.33
CA GLU A 225 5.18 -18.17 -5.75
C GLU A 225 5.97 -18.73 -6.92
N TYR A 226 6.44 -17.84 -7.78
CA TYR A 226 7.35 -18.16 -8.87
C TYR A 226 8.71 -17.51 -8.64
N LYS A 227 9.75 -18.15 -9.13
CA LYS A 227 11.09 -17.59 -9.23
C LYS A 227 11.12 -16.59 -10.39
N CYS A 228 11.87 -15.51 -10.26
CA CYS A 228 12.26 -14.71 -11.42
C CYS A 228 13.07 -15.58 -12.40
N ARG A 229 12.67 -15.58 -13.67
CA ARG A 229 13.39 -16.35 -14.71
C ARG A 229 14.89 -16.03 -14.72
N TYR A 230 15.26 -14.78 -14.46
CA TYR A 230 16.62 -14.26 -14.64
C TYR A 230 17.45 -14.13 -13.35
N CYS A 231 16.92 -14.45 -12.17
CA CYS A 231 17.71 -14.46 -10.92
C CYS A 231 17.08 -15.32 -9.81
N CYS A 232 17.80 -15.52 -8.71
CA CYS A 232 17.34 -16.19 -7.51
C CYS A 232 16.55 -15.23 -6.60
N SER A 233 15.44 -14.70 -7.11
CA SER A 233 14.49 -13.87 -6.35
C SER A 233 13.06 -14.29 -6.63
N VAL A 234 12.14 -13.97 -5.70
CA VAL A 234 10.71 -14.17 -5.92
C VAL A 234 10.23 -13.19 -7.00
N ALA A 235 9.34 -13.66 -7.87
CA ALA A 235 8.76 -12.87 -8.93
C ALA A 235 7.66 -11.94 -8.41
N VAL A 236 7.55 -10.78 -9.05
CA VAL A 236 6.53 -9.74 -8.81
C VAL A 236 5.71 -9.54 -10.07
N PHE A 237 6.36 -9.42 -11.22
CA PHE A 237 5.74 -9.17 -12.51
C PHE A 237 5.63 -10.45 -13.34
N PHE A 238 4.58 -10.50 -14.15
CA PHE A 238 4.38 -11.51 -15.19
C PHE A 238 4.10 -10.82 -16.51
N CYS A 239 5.11 -10.77 -17.36
CA CYS A 239 5.09 -10.06 -18.62
C CYS A 239 4.97 -11.02 -19.81
N PHE A 240 4.47 -10.50 -20.93
CA PHE A 240 4.40 -11.21 -22.22
C PHE A 240 3.63 -12.54 -22.17
N GLY A 241 2.78 -12.73 -21.15
CA GLY A 241 2.01 -13.96 -20.94
C GLY A 241 2.83 -15.20 -20.64
N THR A 242 4.15 -15.08 -20.40
CA THR A 242 5.05 -16.23 -20.31
C THR A 242 6.16 -16.10 -19.27
N THR A 243 6.50 -14.89 -18.83
CA THR A 243 7.79 -14.67 -18.16
C THR A 243 7.64 -13.97 -16.82
N HIS A 244 8.19 -14.57 -15.76
CA HIS A 244 8.21 -14.02 -14.41
C HIS A 244 9.46 -13.17 -14.13
N PHE A 245 9.28 -11.98 -13.58
CA PHE A 245 10.36 -11.04 -13.22
C PHE A 245 10.26 -10.60 -11.76
N CYS A 246 11.40 -10.50 -11.06
CA CYS A 246 11.48 -9.64 -9.88
C CYS A 246 11.59 -8.17 -10.32
N ASN A 247 11.41 -7.22 -9.40
CA ASN A 247 11.40 -5.79 -9.72
C ASN A 247 12.67 -5.35 -10.44
N ALA A 248 13.85 -5.64 -9.88
CA ALA A 248 15.11 -5.22 -10.47
C ALA A 248 15.38 -5.83 -11.86
N CYS A 249 14.92 -7.05 -12.15
CA CYS A 249 15.03 -7.63 -13.48
C CYS A 249 13.95 -7.10 -14.44
N HIS A 250 12.79 -6.68 -13.94
CA HIS A 250 11.73 -6.04 -14.72
C HIS A 250 12.17 -4.65 -15.18
N ASP A 251 12.79 -3.86 -14.31
CA ASP A 251 13.30 -2.52 -14.67
C ASP A 251 14.36 -2.57 -15.79
N ASP A 252 15.12 -3.67 -15.87
CA ASP A 252 16.16 -3.91 -16.86
C ASP A 252 15.75 -4.98 -17.90
N PHE A 253 14.43 -5.20 -18.09
CA PHE A 253 13.92 -6.33 -18.87
C PHE A 253 14.49 -6.35 -20.30
N GLN A 254 14.61 -5.20 -20.95
CA GLN A 254 15.14 -5.09 -22.31
C GLN A 254 16.56 -5.67 -22.43
N ARG A 255 17.40 -5.51 -21.41
CA ARG A 255 18.75 -6.08 -21.43
C ARG A 255 18.73 -7.54 -21.02
N VAL A 256 18.12 -7.89 -19.87
CA VAL A 256 18.22 -9.25 -19.31
C VAL A 256 17.54 -10.30 -20.19
N THR A 257 16.49 -9.94 -20.92
CA THR A 257 15.81 -10.84 -21.87
C THR A 257 16.60 -11.09 -23.15
N ASN A 258 17.50 -10.17 -23.51
CA ASN A 258 18.33 -10.28 -24.71
C ASN A 258 19.67 -10.98 -24.45
N LEU A 259 20.01 -11.26 -23.19
CA LEU A 259 21.22 -12.01 -22.86
C LEU A 259 21.10 -13.48 -23.31
N PRO A 260 22.09 -14.02 -24.03
CA PRO A 260 22.18 -15.44 -24.32
C PRO A 260 22.15 -16.28 -23.05
N LYS A 261 21.52 -17.46 -23.08
CA LYS A 261 21.37 -18.33 -21.90
C LYS A 261 22.70 -18.69 -21.24
N ASN A 262 23.77 -18.85 -22.03
CA ASN A 262 25.12 -19.17 -21.55
C ASN A 262 25.83 -17.98 -20.87
N GLU A 263 25.31 -16.76 -21.00
CA GLU A 263 25.83 -15.56 -20.35
C GLU A 263 25.06 -15.20 -19.07
N LEU A 264 23.95 -15.91 -18.80
CA LEU A 264 23.20 -15.73 -17.55
C LEU A 264 24.00 -16.30 -16.36
N PRO A 265 23.98 -15.63 -15.20
CA PRO A 265 24.67 -16.12 -14.01
C PRO A 265 24.11 -17.45 -13.55
N SER A 266 25.00 -18.30 -13.03
CA SER A 266 24.60 -19.54 -12.37
C SER A 266 24.11 -19.25 -10.96
N CYS A 267 23.36 -20.19 -10.38
CA CYS A 267 23.00 -20.09 -8.96
C CYS A 267 24.29 -20.06 -8.11
N PRO A 268 24.45 -19.09 -7.19
CA PRO A 268 23.49 -18.05 -6.79
C PRO A 268 23.46 -16.82 -7.72
N ALA A 269 22.30 -16.59 -8.36
CA ALA A 269 22.12 -15.50 -9.32
C ALA A 269 21.41 -14.30 -8.67
N GLY A 270 22.03 -13.12 -8.76
CA GLY A 270 21.47 -11.85 -8.36
C GLY A 270 20.67 -11.18 -9.49
N PRO A 271 19.84 -10.18 -9.19
CA PRO A 271 19.11 -9.44 -10.21
C PRO A 271 20.02 -8.75 -11.22
N LYS A 272 19.46 -8.35 -12.37
CA LYS A 272 20.18 -7.66 -13.46
C LYS A 272 21.42 -8.44 -13.94
N ALA A 273 21.29 -9.76 -14.05
CA ALA A 273 22.35 -10.67 -14.51
C ALA A 273 23.66 -10.60 -13.68
N LYS A 274 23.54 -10.37 -12.37
CA LYS A 274 24.69 -10.33 -11.46
C LYS A 274 24.99 -11.72 -10.90
N GLN A 275 26.25 -12.17 -10.98
CA GLN A 275 26.70 -13.34 -10.23
C GLN A 275 26.86 -12.95 -8.75
N LEU A 276 26.27 -13.72 -7.82
CA LEU A 276 26.50 -13.55 -6.39
C LEU A 276 27.67 -14.43 -5.94
N ASP A 277 28.28 -14.02 -4.84
CA ASP A 277 29.31 -14.80 -4.16
C ASP A 277 28.69 -15.93 -3.32
N GLY A 278 29.44 -17.00 -3.11
CA GLY A 278 29.02 -18.17 -2.33
C GLY A 278 28.34 -19.25 -3.16
N GLU A 279 27.91 -20.32 -2.48
CA GLU A 279 27.30 -21.51 -3.11
C GLU A 279 25.81 -21.66 -2.77
N GLU A 280 25.32 -20.91 -1.79
CA GLU A 280 23.95 -21.05 -1.30
C GLU A 280 22.97 -20.20 -2.11
N CYS A 281 21.90 -20.83 -2.60
CA CYS A 281 20.83 -20.13 -3.31
C CYS A 281 20.08 -19.19 -2.35
N PRO A 282 19.87 -17.90 -2.69
CA PRO A 282 19.07 -16.97 -1.88
C PRO A 282 17.60 -17.39 -1.66
N LEU A 283 17.10 -18.35 -2.44
CA LEU A 283 15.76 -18.92 -2.29
C LEU A 283 15.74 -20.24 -1.51
N HIS A 284 16.92 -20.72 -1.07
CA HIS A 284 17.14 -21.96 -0.34
C HIS A 284 16.43 -23.18 -0.95
N VAL A 285 16.42 -23.25 -2.29
CA VAL A 285 15.76 -24.31 -3.05
C VAL A 285 16.58 -24.69 -4.27
N LYS A 286 16.57 -25.97 -4.62
CA LYS A 286 17.09 -26.43 -5.91
C LYS A 286 16.14 -26.03 -7.02
N HIS A 287 16.65 -25.38 -8.06
CA HIS A 287 15.86 -24.93 -9.19
C HIS A 287 16.62 -25.16 -10.50
N PRO A 288 15.92 -25.16 -11.65
CA PRO A 288 16.54 -25.21 -12.98
C PRO A 288 17.51 -24.04 -13.21
N PRO A 289 18.37 -24.11 -14.24
CA PRO A 289 19.28 -23.02 -14.60
C PRO A 289 18.58 -21.67 -14.77
N THR A 290 19.31 -20.58 -14.53
CA THR A 290 18.82 -19.23 -14.81
C THR A 290 18.44 -19.10 -16.28
N GLY A 291 17.29 -18.49 -16.56
CA GLY A 291 16.68 -18.44 -17.90
C GLY A 291 15.47 -19.35 -18.07
N GLU A 292 15.09 -20.12 -17.04
CA GLU A 292 13.93 -21.02 -17.04
C GLU A 292 12.88 -20.63 -15.98
N GLU A 293 11.60 -20.88 -16.31
CA GLU A 293 10.49 -20.68 -15.38
C GLU A 293 10.51 -21.75 -14.29
N PHE A 294 10.23 -21.34 -13.06
CA PHE A 294 10.19 -22.27 -11.94
C PHE A 294 9.16 -21.84 -10.90
N ALA A 295 8.17 -22.71 -10.68
CA ALA A 295 7.25 -22.58 -9.56
C ALA A 295 7.97 -22.98 -8.28
N LEU A 296 8.04 -22.07 -7.32
CA LEU A 296 8.65 -22.31 -6.01
C LEU A 296 7.69 -23.04 -5.04
N GLY A 297 6.46 -23.28 -5.48
CA GLY A 297 5.40 -23.86 -4.66
C GLY A 297 4.87 -22.88 -3.61
N CYS A 298 4.40 -23.42 -2.49
CA CYS A 298 3.81 -22.64 -1.40
C CYS A 298 4.89 -21.91 -0.59
N GLY A 299 4.94 -20.58 -0.69
CA GLY A 299 5.95 -19.74 -0.04
C GLY A 299 6.02 -19.88 1.48
N VAL A 300 4.87 -20.07 2.15
CA VAL A 300 4.84 -20.27 3.61
C VAL A 300 5.33 -21.67 4.00
N CYS A 301 4.91 -22.73 3.29
CA CYS A 301 5.33 -24.09 3.62
C CYS A 301 6.80 -24.35 3.29
N ARG A 302 7.34 -23.71 2.24
CA ARG A 302 8.75 -23.87 1.84
C ARG A 302 9.70 -23.55 3.00
N ASN A 303 9.40 -22.52 3.77
CA ASN A 303 10.21 -22.07 4.90
C ASN A 303 9.98 -22.88 6.19
N ALA A 304 8.88 -23.65 6.28
CA ALA A 304 8.65 -24.55 7.40
C ALA A 304 9.43 -25.87 7.28
N HIS A 305 9.88 -26.23 6.07
CA HIS A 305 10.68 -27.45 5.84
C HIS A 305 12.19 -27.23 5.98
N THR A 306 12.62 -25.99 6.25
CA THR A 306 14.02 -25.62 6.51
C THR A 306 14.37 -25.59 8.00
N PHE A 307 13.44 -25.97 8.89
CA PHE A 307 13.65 -26.13 10.34
C PHE A 307 13.28 -27.54 10.79
#